data_AF-A0A0J7IFL6-F1
#
_entry.id   AF-A0A0J7IFL6-F1
#
_cell.length_a   1.000
_cell.length_b   1.000
_cell.length_c   1.000
_cell.angle_alpha   90.00
_cell.angle_beta   90.00
_cell.angle_gamma   90.00
#
_symmetry.space_group_name_H-M   'P 1'
#
loop_
_entity.id
_entity.type
_entity.pdbx_description
1 polymer ?
#
loop_
_entity_poly.entity_id
_entity_poly.type
_entity_poly.pdbx_seq_one_letter_code
_entity_poly.pdbx_strand_id
1 'polypeptide(L)'
;MTGYTKTDKYKKLMMSYKYLIPDGKAYKITTFVSLAHIILVAWLFIGIATVVYSAYFKTGLSLIAFTVLIIVLMLLRSSKTRLFPEEKMIKIDTGVRGKEPIQYPFSDFSGFELETVYYLRLPINTELFVRFGTGETSKRHVLAQSFGKRKIQQLYNELEEILNT
;
A
#
# COMPACT_ATOMS: atom_id res chain seq x y z
N MET A 1 -1.56 43.24 5.53
CA MET A 1 -2.36 42.02 5.75
C MET A 1 -2.42 41.26 4.43
N THR A 2 -1.47 40.37 4.19
CA THR A 2 -1.36 39.60 2.95
C THR A 2 -2.32 38.42 3.00
N GLY A 3 -3.37 38.47 2.17
CA GLY A 3 -4.34 37.39 2.02
C GLY A 3 -3.68 36.16 1.40
N TYR A 4 -3.21 35.23 2.23
CA TYR A 4 -2.96 33.86 1.79
C TYR A 4 -4.32 33.25 1.46
N THR A 5 -4.63 33.12 0.17
CA THR A 5 -5.82 32.39 -0.27
C THR A 5 -5.75 30.95 0.26
N LYS A 6 -6.90 30.40 0.69
CA LYS A 6 -7.04 29.03 1.23
C LYS A 6 -6.25 28.02 0.38
N THR A 7 -6.30 28.20 -0.94
CA THR A 7 -5.64 27.44 -2.01
C THR A 7 -4.10 27.37 -1.88
N ASP A 8 -3.44 28.47 -1.52
CA ASP A 8 -1.98 28.50 -1.37
C ASP A 8 -1.50 27.76 -0.11
N LYS A 9 -2.31 27.84 0.96
CA LYS A 9 -2.07 27.07 2.18
C LYS A 9 -2.19 25.56 1.90
N TYR A 10 -3.20 25.15 1.13
CA TYR A 10 -3.39 23.75 0.74
C TYR A 10 -2.25 23.22 -0.13
N LYS A 11 -1.85 23.96 -1.16
CA LYS A 11 -0.74 23.57 -2.03
C LYS A 11 0.57 23.41 -1.26
N LYS A 12 0.81 24.27 -0.26
CA LYS A 12 2.01 24.21 0.61
C LYS A 12 1.96 23.04 1.61
N LEU A 13 0.78 22.76 2.17
CA LEU A 13 0.56 21.64 3.09
C LEU A 13 0.67 20.29 2.36
N MET A 14 0.13 20.22 1.14
CA MET A 14 0.16 19.05 0.26
C MET A 14 1.56 18.74 -0.29
N MET A 15 2.45 19.73 -0.42
CA MET A 15 3.87 19.51 -0.73
C MET A 15 4.70 18.98 0.45
N SER A 16 4.11 18.90 1.66
CA SER A 16 4.80 18.37 2.85
C SER A 16 4.55 16.89 3.12
N TYR A 17 3.56 16.27 2.43
CA TYR A 17 3.24 14.87 2.62
C TYR A 17 4.36 13.97 2.11
N LYS A 18 4.73 12.99 2.93
CA LYS A 18 5.86 12.10 2.66
C LYS A 18 5.43 10.82 1.93
N TYR A 19 4.20 10.37 2.16
CA TYR A 19 3.73 9.07 1.68
C TYR A 19 2.61 9.16 0.65
N LEU A 20 2.09 10.37 0.43
CA LEU A 20 1.15 10.70 -0.63
C LEU A 20 1.87 11.45 -1.75
N ILE A 21 2.00 10.79 -2.90
CA ILE A 21 2.69 11.33 -4.07
C ILE A 21 1.65 11.98 -5.00
N PRO A 22 1.79 13.27 -5.36
CA PRO A 22 0.87 13.90 -6.30
C PRO A 22 0.97 13.25 -7.69
N ASP A 23 -0.17 12.90 -8.27
CA ASP A 23 -0.36 12.28 -9.60
C ASP A 23 -1.45 13.07 -10.36
N GLY A 24 -1.10 14.26 -10.86
CA GLY A 24 -2.04 15.16 -11.52
C GLY A 24 -3.09 15.71 -10.55
N LYS A 25 -4.37 15.37 -10.79
CA LYS A 25 -5.50 15.71 -9.89
C LYS A 25 -5.71 14.70 -8.75
N ALA A 26 -4.91 13.64 -8.73
CA ALA A 26 -5.02 12.55 -7.76
C ALA A 26 -3.79 12.47 -6.87
N TYR A 27 -3.90 11.69 -5.80
CA TYR A 27 -2.78 11.26 -4.97
C TYR A 27 -2.62 9.76 -5.02
N LYS A 28 -1.38 9.33 -5.22
CA LYS A 28 -0.99 7.93 -5.16
C LYS A 28 -0.32 7.65 -3.81
N ILE A 29 -0.74 6.56 -3.17
CA ILE A 29 -0.07 6.08 -1.96
C ILE A 29 1.26 5.44 -2.35
N THR A 30 2.34 5.78 -1.63
CA THR A 30 3.64 5.16 -1.87
C THR A 30 3.64 3.67 -1.51
N THR A 31 4.38 2.87 -2.27
CA THR A 31 4.54 1.45 -1.97
C THR A 31 5.61 1.26 -0.91
N PHE A 32 5.31 0.51 0.15
CA PHE A 32 6.30 0.18 1.17
C PHE A 32 6.80 -1.25 1.03
N VAL A 33 8.03 -1.48 1.49
CA VAL A 33 8.56 -2.83 1.68
C VAL A 33 7.79 -3.49 2.82
N SER A 34 7.12 -4.59 2.50
CA SER A 34 6.49 -5.49 3.48
C SER A 34 7.40 -6.67 3.80
N LEU A 35 7.09 -7.41 4.87
CA LEU A 35 7.84 -8.61 5.26
C LEU A 35 7.95 -9.63 4.13
N ALA A 36 6.89 -9.79 3.33
CA ALA A 36 6.87 -10.72 2.21
C ALA A 36 8.03 -10.45 1.25
N HIS A 37 8.36 -9.18 0.99
CA HIS A 37 9.48 -8.80 0.14
C HIS A 37 10.82 -9.24 0.75
N ILE A 38 11.00 -9.07 2.07
CA ILE A 38 12.20 -9.47 2.80
C ILE A 38 12.37 -10.99 2.75
N ILE A 39 11.29 -11.74 3.00
CA ILE A 39 11.29 -13.21 2.95
C ILE A 39 11.63 -13.72 1.55
N LEU A 40 11.05 -13.14 0.50
CA LEU A 40 11.32 -13.53 -0.88
C LEU A 40 12.78 -13.30 -1.27
N VAL A 41 13.38 -12.18 -0.85
CA VAL A 41 14.80 -11.91 -1.08
C VAL A 41 15.66 -12.92 -0.33
N ALA A 42 15.35 -13.24 0.92
CA ALA A 42 16.08 -14.26 1.69
C ALA A 42 15.98 -15.65 1.03
N TRP A 43 14.79 -16.04 0.56
CA TRP A 43 14.58 -17.29 -0.17
C TRP A 43 15.39 -17.36 -1.46
N LEU A 44 15.48 -16.24 -2.21
CA LEU A 44 16.31 -16.19 -3.40
C LEU A 44 17.78 -16.50 -3.08
N PHE A 45 18.31 -15.90 -2.00
CA PHE A 45 19.68 -16.17 -1.55
C PHE A 45 19.88 -17.63 -1.09
N ILE A 46 18.92 -18.21 -0.37
CA ILE A 46 18.96 -19.63 0.01
C ILE A 46 18.99 -20.51 -1.24
N GLY A 47 18.20 -20.19 -2.25
CA GLY A 47 18.19 -20.89 -3.53
C GLY A 47 19.55 -20.84 -4.22
N ILE A 48 20.15 -19.65 -4.31
CA ILE A 48 21.48 -19.45 -4.88
C ILE A 48 22.54 -20.24 -4.10
N ALA A 49 22.54 -20.14 -2.77
CA ALA A 49 23.48 -20.88 -1.94
C ALA A 49 23.34 -22.40 -2.11
N THR A 50 22.11 -22.89 -2.27
CA THR A 50 21.84 -24.31 -2.52
C THR A 50 22.40 -24.76 -3.87
N VAL A 51 22.31 -23.92 -4.90
CA VAL A 51 22.90 -24.20 -6.23
C VAL A 51 24.42 -24.23 -6.18
N VAL A 52 25.05 -23.28 -5.47
CA VAL A 52 26.51 -23.11 -5.47
C VAL A 52 27.22 -24.10 -4.54
N TYR A 53 26.65 -24.37 -3.36
CA TYR A 53 27.35 -25.05 -2.27
C TYR A 53 26.79 -26.44 -1.91
N SER A 54 25.76 -26.93 -2.61
CA SER A 54 25.16 -28.23 -2.29
C SER A 54 25.07 -29.16 -3.50
N ALA A 55 24.94 -30.46 -3.24
CA ALA A 55 24.64 -31.44 -4.28
C ALA A 55 23.19 -31.33 -4.81
N TYR A 56 22.34 -30.50 -4.19
CA TYR A 56 20.92 -30.34 -4.51
C TYR A 56 20.67 -29.27 -5.58
N PHE A 57 21.43 -29.31 -6.68
CA PHE A 57 21.34 -28.32 -7.77
C PHE A 57 19.90 -28.13 -8.29
N LYS A 58 19.20 -29.24 -8.56
CA LYS A 58 17.81 -29.21 -9.08
C LYS A 58 16.85 -28.55 -8.10
N THR A 59 17.02 -28.81 -6.79
CA THR A 59 16.20 -28.21 -5.73
C THR A 59 16.45 -26.71 -5.63
N GLY A 60 17.72 -26.28 -5.63
CA GLY A 60 18.07 -24.87 -5.62
C GLY A 60 17.52 -24.11 -6.82
N LEU A 61 17.62 -24.69 -8.02
CA LEU A 61 17.07 -24.10 -9.24
C LEU A 61 15.53 -23.98 -9.18
N SER A 62 14.84 -25.01 -8.69
CA SER A 62 13.38 -24.99 -8.50
C SER A 62 12.95 -23.90 -7.51
N LEU A 63 13.70 -23.75 -6.40
CA LEU A 63 13.42 -22.73 -5.39
C LEU A 63 13.58 -21.31 -5.94
N ILE A 64 14.64 -21.08 -6.72
CA ILE A 64 14.86 -19.79 -7.42
C ILE A 64 13.71 -19.52 -8.39
N ALA A 65 13.39 -20.48 -9.26
CA ALA A 65 12.33 -20.32 -10.26
C ALA A 65 10.97 -20.00 -9.63
N PHE A 66 10.61 -20.72 -8.55
CA PHE A 66 9.38 -20.48 -7.82
C PHE A 66 9.36 -19.12 -7.13
N THR A 67 10.47 -18.71 -6.51
CA THR A 67 10.59 -17.41 -5.85
C THR A 67 10.45 -16.27 -6.87
N VAL A 68 11.11 -16.38 -8.03
CA VAL A 68 11.00 -15.40 -9.12
C VAL A 68 9.57 -15.33 -9.65
N LEU A 69 8.89 -16.47 -9.81
CA LEU A 69 7.49 -16.49 -10.23
C LEU A 69 6.59 -15.72 -9.26
N ILE A 70 6.76 -15.91 -7.94
CA ILE A 70 6.00 -15.16 -6.94
C ILE A 70 6.27 -13.65 -7.05
N ILE A 71 7.54 -13.24 -7.20
CA ILE A 71 7.90 -11.83 -7.36
C ILE A 71 7.19 -11.21 -8.58
N VAL A 72 7.20 -11.91 -9.72
CA VAL A 72 6.51 -11.45 -10.94
C VAL A 72 5.01 -11.32 -10.71
N LEU A 73 4.38 -12.31 -10.07
CA LEU A 73 2.95 -12.26 -9.76
C LEU A 73 2.59 -11.10 -8.80
N MET A 74 3.45 -10.79 -7.83
CA MET A 74 3.26 -9.65 -6.93
C MET A 74 3.35 -8.30 -7.67
N LEU A 75 4.27 -8.17 -8.63
CA LEU A 75 4.39 -6.96 -9.44
C LEU A 75 3.17 -6.74 -10.35
N LEU A 76 2.62 -7.82 -10.92
CA LEU A 76 1.42 -7.77 -11.75
C LEU A 76 0.16 -7.38 -10.95
N ARG A 77 0.07 -7.79 -9.68
CA ARG A 77 -1.08 -7.53 -8.80
C ARG A 77 -1.04 -6.16 -8.10
N SER A 78 -0.15 -5.24 -8.49
CA SER A 78 -0.04 -3.95 -7.80
C SER A 78 -1.31 -3.11 -7.99
N SER A 79 -2.28 -3.31 -7.10
CA SER A 79 -3.51 -2.54 -6.95
C SER A 79 -3.12 -1.10 -6.65
N LYS A 80 -3.45 -0.18 -7.56
CA LYS A 80 -3.13 1.25 -7.40
C LYS A 80 -4.35 1.97 -6.85
N THR A 81 -4.33 2.26 -5.56
CA THR A 81 -5.31 3.16 -4.97
C THR A 81 -4.92 4.61 -5.26
N ARG A 82 -5.89 5.37 -5.76
CA ARG A 82 -5.77 6.80 -6.05
C ARG A 82 -6.86 7.56 -5.31
N LEU A 83 -6.47 8.63 -4.64
CA LEU A 83 -7.41 9.56 -4.00
C LEU A 83 -7.60 10.78 -4.86
N PHE A 84 -8.84 11.21 -5.06
CA PHE A 84 -9.22 12.42 -5.79
C PHE A 84 -9.93 13.38 -4.81
N PRO A 85 -9.20 14.23 -4.07
CA PRO A 85 -9.80 15.09 -3.05
C PRO A 85 -10.77 16.13 -3.63
N GLU A 86 -10.47 16.70 -4.81
CA GLU A 86 -11.35 17.67 -5.47
C GLU A 86 -12.69 17.06 -5.88
N GLU A 87 -12.67 15.81 -6.35
CA GLU A 87 -13.86 15.07 -6.76
C GLU A 87 -14.54 14.34 -5.59
N LYS A 88 -13.94 14.38 -4.38
CA LYS A 88 -14.37 13.64 -3.19
C LYS A 88 -14.58 12.13 -3.45
N MET A 89 -13.63 11.51 -4.16
CA MET A 89 -13.69 10.10 -4.54
C MET A 89 -12.37 9.35 -4.33
N ILE A 90 -12.46 8.06 -3.98
CA ILE A 90 -11.33 7.12 -3.96
C ILE A 90 -11.53 6.11 -5.10
N LYS A 91 -10.52 5.95 -5.95
CA LYS A 91 -10.51 4.93 -7.01
C LYS A 91 -9.53 3.83 -6.64
N ILE A 92 -10.02 2.60 -6.55
CA ILE A 92 -9.24 1.42 -6.19
C ILE A 92 -9.14 0.52 -7.43
N ASP A 93 -7.95 0.51 -8.03
CA ASP A 93 -7.66 -0.41 -9.13
C ASP A 93 -7.39 -1.81 -8.56
N THR A 94 -8.27 -2.76 -8.85
CA THR A 94 -8.14 -4.15 -8.34
C THR A 94 -7.05 -4.97 -9.05
N GLY A 95 -6.39 -4.41 -10.07
CA GLY A 95 -5.36 -5.11 -10.85
C GLY A 95 -5.91 -6.18 -11.79
N VAL A 96 -7.24 -6.26 -11.95
CA VAL A 96 -7.89 -7.19 -12.89
C VAL A 96 -7.89 -6.57 -14.28
N ARG A 97 -7.16 -7.19 -15.22
CA ARG A 97 -7.06 -6.72 -16.61
C ARG A 97 -8.45 -6.55 -17.22
N GLY A 98 -8.73 -5.34 -17.74
CA GLY A 98 -10.00 -5.02 -18.41
C GLY A 98 -11.15 -4.65 -17.49
N LYS A 99 -10.95 -4.58 -16.16
CA LYS A 99 -11.92 -3.99 -15.24
C LYS A 99 -11.55 -2.56 -14.91
N GLU A 100 -12.56 -1.69 -14.90
CA GLU A 100 -12.36 -0.33 -14.42
C GLU A 100 -12.08 -0.31 -12.91
N PRO A 101 -11.31 0.67 -12.42
CA PRO A 101 -11.12 0.88 -11.00
C PRO A 101 -12.45 1.07 -10.29
N ILE A 102 -12.61 0.43 -9.14
CA ILE A 102 -13.81 0.59 -8.32
C ILE A 102 -13.78 1.99 -7.72
N GLN A 103 -14.85 2.75 -7.92
CA GLN A 103 -14.97 4.12 -7.44
C GLN A 103 -15.83 4.13 -6.18
N TYR A 104 -15.33 4.78 -5.14
CA TYR A 104 -16.04 4.98 -3.88
C TYR A 104 -16.12 6.49 -3.58
N PRO A 105 -17.32 7.05 -3.39
CA PRO A 105 -17.45 8.42 -2.93
C PRO A 105 -17.03 8.54 -1.46
N PHE A 106 -16.53 9.70 -1.05
CA PHE A 106 -16.18 9.95 0.36
C PHE A 106 -17.42 9.91 1.28
N SER A 107 -18.64 10.07 0.76
CA SER A 107 -19.87 9.90 1.53
C SER A 107 -20.00 8.51 2.14
N ASP A 108 -19.45 7.50 1.45
CA ASP A 108 -19.54 6.11 1.87
C ASP A 108 -18.34 5.73 2.73
N PHE A 109 -17.40 6.63 2.98
CA PHE A 109 -16.24 6.36 3.81
C PHE A 109 -16.64 6.20 5.27
N SER A 110 -16.34 5.03 5.85
CA SER A 110 -16.63 4.74 7.25
C SER A 110 -15.43 4.98 8.16
N GLY A 111 -14.20 4.97 7.63
CA GLY A 111 -12.99 5.07 8.43
C GLY A 111 -11.81 4.30 7.85
N PHE A 112 -10.65 4.55 8.43
CA PHE A 112 -9.46 3.75 8.22
C PHE A 112 -9.24 2.79 9.40
N GLU A 113 -8.72 1.61 9.10
CA GLU A 113 -8.34 0.63 10.11
C GLU A 113 -6.88 0.26 9.95
N LEU A 114 -6.15 0.24 11.06
CA LEU A 114 -4.76 -0.15 11.10
C LEU A 114 -4.65 -1.49 11.81
N GLU A 115 -4.28 -2.52 11.07
CA GLU A 115 -4.07 -3.87 11.59
C GLU A 115 -2.57 -4.12 11.68
N THR A 116 -2.08 -4.57 12.83
CA THR A 116 -0.67 -4.93 13.00
C THR A 116 -0.57 -6.36 13.48
N VAL A 117 0.10 -7.19 12.69
CA VAL A 117 0.45 -8.56 13.05
C VAL A 117 1.77 -8.53 13.80
N TYR A 118 1.80 -9.18 14.97
CA TYR A 118 2.97 -9.29 15.82
C TYR A 118 3.49 -10.73 15.85
N TYR A 119 4.81 -10.89 15.84
CA TYR A 119 5.47 -12.14 16.17
C TYR A 119 6.49 -11.87 17.28
N LEU A 120 6.39 -12.61 18.39
CA LEU A 120 7.25 -12.40 19.58
C LEU A 120 7.34 -10.90 19.98
N ARG A 121 6.20 -10.18 19.96
CA ARG A 121 6.07 -8.73 20.24
C ARG A 121 6.72 -7.79 19.22
N LEU A 122 7.34 -8.29 18.15
CA LEU A 122 7.83 -7.46 17.05
C LEU A 122 6.72 -7.29 16.00
N PRO A 123 6.41 -6.06 15.56
CA PRO A 123 5.43 -5.84 14.50
C PRO A 123 6.02 -6.34 13.18
N ILE A 124 5.51 -7.47 12.69
CA ILE A 124 6.02 -8.12 11.48
C ILE A 124 5.30 -7.65 10.22
N ASN A 125 4.06 -7.20 10.33
CA ASN A 125 3.33 -6.63 9.22
C ASN A 125 2.32 -5.62 9.76
N THR A 126 2.23 -4.45 9.12
CA THR A 126 1.21 -3.47 9.42
C THR A 126 0.49 -3.12 8.14
N GLU A 127 -0.83 -3.26 8.15
CA GLU A 127 -1.70 -3.02 7.01
C GLU A 127 -2.68 -1.89 7.34
N LEU A 128 -2.83 -0.98 6.39
CA LEU A 128 -3.83 0.07 6.41
C LEU A 128 -4.98 -0.33 5.52
N PHE A 129 -6.16 -0.35 6.08
CA PHE A 129 -7.39 -0.62 5.36
C PHE A 129 -8.26 0.62 5.29
N VAL A 130 -8.99 0.75 4.19
CA VAL A 130 -10.12 1.66 4.07
C VAL A 130 -11.41 0.87 4.11
N ARG A 131 -12.39 1.39 4.85
CA ARG A 131 -13.75 0.85 4.87
C ARG A 131 -14.73 1.78 4.18
N PHE A 132 -15.55 1.18 3.32
CA PHE A 132 -16.69 1.84 2.70
C PHE A 132 -17.99 1.16 3.11
N GLY A 133 -19.01 1.95 3.44
CA GLY A 133 -20.33 1.52 3.91
C GLY A 133 -20.40 1.32 5.43
N THR A 134 -21.61 1.23 5.96
CA THR A 134 -21.92 1.03 7.38
C THR A 134 -22.56 -0.34 7.61
N GLY A 135 -22.10 -1.10 8.62
CA GLY A 135 -22.68 -2.39 9.03
C GLY A 135 -22.12 -3.62 8.28
N GLU A 136 -22.96 -4.65 8.09
CA GLU A 136 -22.59 -5.97 7.54
C GLU A 136 -22.17 -5.94 6.06
N THR A 137 -22.50 -4.89 5.31
CA THR A 137 -22.12 -4.70 3.90
C THR A 137 -20.83 -3.91 3.71
N SER A 138 -20.09 -3.65 4.80
CA SER A 138 -18.85 -2.87 4.73
C SER A 138 -17.80 -3.54 3.84
N LYS A 139 -17.32 -2.79 2.84
CA LYS A 139 -16.25 -3.23 1.94
C LYS A 139 -14.92 -2.74 2.47
N ARG A 140 -14.02 -3.69 2.74
CA ARG A 140 -12.67 -3.43 3.25
C ARG A 140 -11.64 -3.60 2.14
N HIS A 141 -10.80 -2.60 1.92
CA HIS A 141 -9.71 -2.66 0.94
C HIS A 141 -8.38 -2.31 1.58
N VAL A 142 -7.33 -3.06 1.24
CA VAL A 142 -5.96 -2.74 1.65
C VAL A 142 -5.47 -1.52 0.87
N LEU A 143 -5.11 -0.45 1.57
CA LEU A 143 -4.50 0.74 0.99
C LEU A 143 -2.98 0.63 0.92
N ALA A 144 -2.37 0.15 2.00
CA ALA A 144 -0.93 0.04 2.12
C ALA A 144 -0.57 -1.06 3.12
N GLN A 145 0.61 -1.64 2.95
CA GLN A 145 1.20 -2.61 3.87
C GLN A 145 2.67 -2.29 4.05
N SER A 146 3.22 -2.44 5.26
CA SER A 146 4.64 -2.23 5.52
C SER A 146 5.18 -3.14 6.62
N PHE A 147 6.47 -3.41 6.56
CA PHE A 147 7.23 -3.93 7.69
C PHE A 147 7.37 -2.84 8.76
N GLY A 148 6.53 -2.93 9.79
CA GLY A 148 6.51 -2.03 10.94
C GLY A 148 5.44 -0.93 10.90
N LYS A 149 5.08 -0.46 12.09
CA LYS A 149 3.91 0.41 12.30
C LYS A 149 4.13 1.87 11.91
N ARG A 150 5.34 2.41 12.10
CA ARG A 150 5.60 3.86 12.07
C ARG A 150 5.23 4.52 10.74
N LYS A 151 5.61 3.90 9.61
CA LYS A 151 5.34 4.47 8.27
C LYS A 151 3.85 4.46 7.94
N ILE A 152 3.17 3.37 8.27
CA ILE A 152 1.72 3.23 8.05
C ILE A 152 0.92 4.17 8.94
N GLN A 153 1.35 4.38 10.18
CA GLN A 153 0.72 5.37 11.08
C GLN A 153 0.88 6.79 10.54
N GLN A 154 2.04 7.15 10.00
CA GLN A 154 2.22 8.47 9.39
C GLN A 154 1.35 8.64 8.14
N LEU A 155 1.25 7.62 7.29
CA LEU A 155 0.33 7.62 6.16
C LEU A 155 -1.14 7.77 6.60
N TYR A 156 -1.55 7.08 7.67
CA TYR A 156 -2.89 7.24 8.26
C TYR A 156 -3.15 8.71 8.63
N ASN A 157 -2.21 9.35 9.33
CA ASN A 157 -2.36 10.74 9.74
C ASN A 157 -2.46 11.69 8.52
N GLU A 158 -1.62 11.48 7.49
CA GLU A 158 -1.66 12.26 6.24
C GLU A 158 -3.02 12.09 5.52
N LEU A 159 -3.56 10.87 5.49
CA LEU A 159 -4.86 10.59 4.88
C LEU A 159 -6.03 11.19 5.66
N GLU A 160 -5.99 11.12 6.99
CA GLU A 160 -7.00 11.72 7.86
C GLU A 160 -7.02 13.24 7.72
N GLU A 161 -5.85 13.88 7.59
CA GLU A 161 -5.73 15.32 7.35
C GLU A 161 -6.36 15.72 6.00
N ILE A 162 -6.17 14.93 4.94
CA ILE A 162 -6.80 15.18 3.64
C ILE A 162 -8.31 15.01 3.68
N LEU A 163 -8.83 14.02 4.40
CA LEU A 163 -10.26 13.74 4.45
C LEU A 163 -11.04 14.72 5.34
N ASN A 164 -10.40 15.28 6.36
CA ASN A 164 -11.01 16.24 7.29
C ASN A 164 -10.84 17.71 6.88
N THR A 165 -10.26 17.97 5.70
CA THR A 165 -10.00 19.31 5.15
C THR A 165 -11.11 19.79 4.21
#